data_AF-A0A2G1YWK7-F1
#
_entry.id   AF-A0A2G1YWK7-F1
#
_cell.length_a   1.000
_cell.length_b   1.000
_cell.length_c   1.000
_cell.angle_alpha   90.00
_cell.angle_beta   90.00
_cell.angle_gamma   90.00
#
_symmetry.space_group_name_H-M   'P 1'
#
loop_
_entity.id
_entity.type
_entity.pdbx_description
1 polymer ?
#
loop_
_entity_poly.entity_id
_entity_poly.type
_entity_poly.pdbx_seq_one_letter_code
_entity_poly.pdbx_strand_id
1 'polypeptide(L)'
;MRMQNVRFVSLIAACFSLVGVWQIVAATDNKSLPNDGTYLEAIVKSFEECSALCKADSDTCRGAQSVQPDVTKPVVICHLNNGFGANPLFPSVPPTPLNANMALADLNDYRRQYGLSPVILNCQLSAASKVHTDDLARHGNMSHIGSDGSLLGERIQRQGYDFSIAAENVAVGQNSWDIVFKAWQDSPSHNETLLRSDVTDFGIALVYEPKTKYQTYWAMALAAPLGQP
;
A
#
# COMPACT_ATOMS: atom_id res chain seq x y z
N MET A 1 -68.22 -17.36 -27.02
CA MET A 1 -66.94 -18.07 -26.85
C MET A 1 -66.61 -18.04 -25.35
N ARG A 2 -67.05 -19.07 -24.60
CA ARG A 2 -66.23 -20.14 -23.96
C ARG A 2 -65.22 -19.59 -22.93
N MET A 3 -65.47 -19.73 -21.61
CA MET A 3 -65.23 -20.92 -20.74
C MET A 3 -63.73 -21.29 -20.71
N GLN A 4 -63.00 -21.47 -19.59
CA GLN A 4 -63.34 -22.03 -18.27
C GLN A 4 -62.19 -21.80 -17.26
N ASN A 5 -62.54 -21.77 -15.96
CA ASN A 5 -61.92 -22.39 -14.74
C ASN A 5 -60.51 -23.01 -14.84
N VAL A 6 -59.67 -23.02 -13.78
CA VAL A 6 -59.78 -23.92 -12.61
C VAL A 6 -58.87 -23.45 -11.44
N ARG A 7 -59.39 -23.60 -10.21
CA ARG A 7 -58.68 -23.51 -8.90
C ARG A 7 -57.88 -24.77 -8.62
N PHE A 8 -56.78 -24.70 -7.86
CA PHE A 8 -56.42 -25.78 -6.93
C PHE A 8 -55.75 -25.25 -5.66
N VAL A 9 -56.01 -25.97 -4.57
CA VAL A 9 -55.75 -25.71 -3.16
C VAL A 9 -54.66 -26.68 -2.66
N SER A 10 -53.97 -26.27 -1.61
CA SER A 10 -53.35 -27.09 -0.54
C SER A 10 -51.87 -27.49 -0.57
N LEU A 11 -51.33 -27.33 0.65
CA LEU A 11 -50.11 -27.77 1.33
C LEU A 11 -49.40 -29.01 0.78
N ILE A 12 -48.07 -29.06 0.94
CA ILE A 12 -47.32 -30.13 1.65
C ILE A 12 -45.87 -29.65 1.89
N ALA A 13 -45.39 -29.88 3.11
CA ALA A 13 -44.00 -29.76 3.52
C ALA A 13 -43.23 -31.07 3.23
N ALA A 14 -41.97 -30.99 2.76
CA ALA A 14 -40.90 -31.96 3.00
C ALA A 14 -39.59 -31.37 2.44
N CYS A 15 -38.58 -31.03 3.26
CA CYS A 15 -37.53 -31.86 3.85
C CYS A 15 -36.40 -32.25 2.85
N PHE A 16 -35.26 -31.55 3.01
CA PHE A 16 -33.86 -31.86 2.70
C PHE A 16 -33.49 -32.74 1.48
N SER A 17 -32.65 -32.17 0.61
CA SER A 17 -31.52 -32.91 0.03
C SER A 17 -30.35 -31.95 -0.20
N LEU A 18 -29.22 -32.27 0.44
CA LEU A 18 -27.94 -31.60 0.28
C LEU A 18 -27.43 -31.75 -1.15
N VAL A 19 -27.29 -30.65 -1.87
CA VAL A 19 -26.27 -30.51 -2.92
C VAL A 19 -25.65 -29.14 -2.70
N GLY A 20 -24.37 -29.11 -2.31
CA GLY A 20 -23.62 -27.90 -2.12
C GLY A 20 -23.55 -27.12 -3.42
N VAL A 21 -24.36 -26.07 -3.52
CA VAL A 21 -24.15 -25.01 -4.48
C VAL A 21 -23.00 -24.19 -3.91
N TRP A 22 -21.81 -24.37 -4.47
CA TRP A 22 -20.77 -23.34 -4.38
C TRP A 22 -21.37 -22.09 -5.02
N GLN A 23 -21.98 -21.23 -4.20
CA GLN A 23 -22.26 -19.88 -4.62
C GLN A 23 -20.90 -19.23 -4.82
N ILE A 24 -20.59 -18.98 -6.09
CA ILE A 24 -19.58 -18.02 -6.49
C ILE A 24 -20.01 -16.71 -5.81
N VAL A 25 -19.30 -16.33 -4.76
CA VAL A 25 -19.47 -15.02 -4.13
C VAL A 25 -19.05 -14.01 -5.20
N ALA A 26 -20.04 -13.36 -5.82
CA ALA A 26 -19.80 -12.20 -6.65
C ALA A 26 -19.05 -11.16 -5.82
N ALA A 27 -17.99 -10.60 -6.40
CA ALA A 27 -17.13 -9.61 -5.77
C ALA A 27 -17.96 -8.50 -5.10
N THR A 28 -17.60 -8.21 -3.86
CA THR A 28 -18.31 -7.31 -2.95
C THR A 28 -18.36 -5.88 -3.47
N ASP A 29 -19.52 -5.23 -3.31
CA ASP A 29 -19.84 -3.81 -3.60
C ASP A 29 -18.65 -2.84 -3.56
N ASN A 30 -17.99 -2.65 -4.70
CA ASN A 30 -17.08 -1.53 -4.92
C ASN A 30 -17.94 -0.28 -5.11
N LYS A 31 -18.00 0.56 -4.07
CA LYS A 31 -18.69 1.85 -4.16
C LYS A 31 -17.94 2.72 -5.18
N SER A 32 -18.59 2.99 -6.30
CA SER A 32 -18.09 3.93 -7.32
C SER A 32 -18.07 5.35 -6.73
N LEU A 33 -16.90 5.98 -6.79
CA LEU A 33 -16.64 7.36 -6.46
C LEU A 33 -16.75 8.22 -7.75
N PRO A 34 -16.70 9.57 -7.66
CA PRO A 34 -16.95 10.46 -8.79
C PRO A 34 -16.09 10.15 -10.03
N ASN A 35 -16.68 10.34 -11.20
CA ASN A 35 -15.98 10.29 -12.49
C ASN A 35 -15.81 11.72 -13.01
N ASP A 36 -14.57 12.18 -13.15
CA ASP A 36 -14.25 13.55 -13.57
C ASP A 36 -14.06 13.70 -15.09
N GLY A 37 -14.35 12.64 -15.86
CA GLY A 37 -14.13 12.57 -17.30
C GLY A 37 -12.73 12.09 -17.70
N THR A 38 -11.85 11.84 -16.73
CA THR A 38 -10.52 11.27 -16.93
C THR A 38 -10.40 9.90 -16.25
N TYR A 39 -10.97 9.75 -15.05
CA TYR A 39 -10.96 8.51 -14.26
C TYR A 39 -12.31 8.20 -13.63
N LEU A 40 -12.61 6.91 -13.48
CA LEU A 40 -13.59 6.42 -12.51
C LEU A 40 -12.86 5.99 -11.24
N GLU A 41 -13.30 6.46 -10.09
CA GLU A 41 -12.78 6.00 -8.80
C GLU A 41 -13.61 4.83 -8.23
N ALA A 42 -12.95 3.86 -7.62
CA ALA A 42 -13.57 2.75 -6.91
C ALA A 42 -12.80 2.47 -5.61
N ILE A 43 -13.52 2.14 -4.54
CA ILE A 43 -12.90 1.70 -3.29
C ILE A 43 -12.79 0.18 -3.31
N VAL A 44 -11.58 -0.36 -3.33
CA VAL A 44 -11.31 -1.81 -3.33
C VAL A 44 -10.58 -2.26 -2.07
N LYS A 45 -10.51 -3.58 -1.83
CA LYS A 45 -9.87 -4.18 -0.64
C LYS A 45 -8.43 -4.62 -0.89
N SER A 46 -7.92 -4.48 -2.11
CA SER A 46 -6.52 -4.79 -2.40
C SER A 46 -6.03 -4.16 -3.70
N PHE A 47 -4.71 -4.02 -3.81
CA PHE A 47 -4.04 -3.63 -5.05
C PHE A 47 -4.33 -4.59 -6.22
N GLU A 48 -4.50 -5.88 -5.91
CA GLU A 48 -4.83 -6.91 -6.90
C GLU A 48 -6.27 -6.74 -7.42
N GLU A 49 -7.21 -6.45 -6.53
CA GLU A 49 -8.60 -6.17 -6.90
C GLU A 49 -8.70 -4.95 -7.82
N CYS A 50 -7.94 -3.88 -7.57
CA CYS A 50 -7.88 -2.74 -8.48
C CYS A 50 -7.37 -3.13 -9.88
N SER A 51 -6.33 -3.97 -9.92
CA SER A 51 -5.77 -4.47 -11.20
C SER A 51 -6.77 -5.38 -11.93
N ALA A 52 -7.52 -6.19 -11.18
CA ALA A 52 -8.54 -7.09 -11.72
C ALA A 52 -9.73 -6.33 -12.30
N LEU A 53 -10.17 -5.23 -11.67
CA LEU A 53 -11.26 -4.40 -12.20
C LEU A 53 -10.94 -3.85 -13.58
N CYS A 54 -9.74 -3.32 -13.79
CA CYS A 54 -9.34 -2.82 -15.10
C CYS A 54 -9.21 -3.92 -16.14
N LYS A 55 -8.70 -5.11 -15.74
CA LYS A 55 -8.62 -6.26 -16.64
C LYS A 55 -10.01 -6.79 -17.05
N ALA A 56 -11.01 -6.67 -16.17
CA ALA A 56 -12.39 -7.07 -16.44
C ALA A 56 -13.11 -6.10 -17.37
N ASP A 57 -12.72 -4.82 -17.38
CA ASP A 57 -13.20 -3.78 -18.29
C ASP A 57 -12.24 -3.63 -19.48
N SER A 58 -12.16 -4.67 -20.31
CA SER A 58 -11.26 -4.69 -21.48
C SER A 58 -11.63 -3.67 -22.56
N ASP A 59 -12.88 -3.19 -22.56
CA ASP A 59 -13.42 -2.35 -23.61
C ASP A 59 -13.09 -0.87 -23.39
N THR A 60 -13.02 -0.44 -22.12
CA THR A 60 -12.78 0.98 -21.78
C THR A 60 -11.60 1.23 -20.87
N CYS A 61 -11.15 0.23 -20.08
CA CYS A 61 -10.04 0.45 -19.16
C CYS A 61 -8.68 0.44 -19.85
N ARG A 62 -7.93 1.54 -19.69
CA ARG A 62 -6.57 1.70 -20.25
C ARG A 62 -5.45 1.57 -19.21
N GLY A 63 -5.82 1.39 -17.94
CA GLY A 63 -4.89 1.28 -16.82
C GLY A 63 -5.58 1.57 -15.50
N ALA A 64 -4.97 1.14 -14.41
CA ALA A 64 -5.44 1.41 -13.06
C ALA A 64 -4.31 1.93 -12.17
N GLN A 65 -4.59 2.94 -11.36
CA GLN A 65 -3.72 3.37 -10.28
C GLN A 65 -4.38 3.05 -8.96
N SER A 66 -3.59 2.47 -8.08
CA SER A 66 -4.00 2.16 -6.73
C SER A 66 -3.30 3.10 -5.77
N VAL A 67 -4.08 3.86 -5.02
CA VAL A 67 -3.59 4.67 -3.90
C VAL A 67 -4.12 4.02 -2.64
N GLN A 68 -3.25 3.69 -1.69
CA GLN A 68 -3.67 3.31 -0.35
C GLN A 68 -3.49 4.54 0.56
N PRO A 69 -4.53 5.37 0.74
CA PRO A 69 -4.40 6.57 1.56
C PRO A 69 -4.22 6.23 3.04
N ASP A 70 -4.77 5.08 3.45
CA ASP A 70 -4.78 4.57 4.81
C ASP A 70 -4.14 3.18 4.82
N VAL A 71 -2.86 3.12 5.21
CA VAL A 71 -2.10 1.86 5.29
C VAL A 71 -2.51 1.00 6.51
N THR A 72 -3.49 1.45 7.31
CA THR A 72 -4.10 0.66 8.40
C THR A 72 -5.22 -0.26 7.90
N LYS A 73 -5.81 0.08 6.75
CA LYS A 73 -6.96 -0.62 6.19
C LYS A 73 -6.57 -1.24 4.86
N PRO A 74 -7.22 -2.36 4.46
CA PRO A 74 -7.09 -2.89 3.09
C PRO A 74 -7.69 -1.94 2.03
N VAL A 75 -8.15 -0.74 2.42
CA VAL A 75 -8.84 0.21 1.57
C VAL A 75 -7.84 0.83 0.60
N VAL A 76 -7.99 0.45 -0.66
CA VAL A 76 -7.25 1.01 -1.79
C VAL A 76 -8.25 1.82 -2.62
N ILE A 77 -7.95 3.09 -2.84
CA ILE A 77 -8.62 3.88 -3.87
C ILE A 77 -8.05 3.45 -5.21
N CYS A 78 -8.91 2.88 -6.05
CA CYS A 78 -8.60 2.47 -7.40
C CYS A 78 -9.10 3.53 -8.38
N HIS A 79 -8.20 4.20 -9.08
CA HIS A 79 -8.52 5.06 -10.21
C HIS A 79 -8.47 4.21 -11.49
N LEU A 80 -9.64 3.84 -12.02
CA LEU A 80 -9.82 3.14 -13.28
C LEU A 80 -9.85 4.15 -14.42
N ASN A 81 -8.91 4.06 -15.34
CA ASN A 81 -8.89 4.96 -16.49
C ASN A 81 -9.88 4.49 -17.55
N ASN A 82 -11.01 5.20 -17.64
CA ASN A 82 -12.05 5.01 -18.66
C ASN A 82 -12.19 6.23 -19.61
N GLY A 83 -11.26 7.18 -19.57
CA GLY A 83 -11.31 8.41 -20.35
C GLY A 83 -10.63 8.28 -21.73
N PHE A 84 -11.31 8.73 -22.80
CA PHE A 84 -10.76 8.79 -24.17
C PHE A 84 -9.87 10.04 -24.42
N GLY A 85 -9.37 10.69 -23.36
CA GLY A 85 -8.63 11.96 -23.43
C GLY A 85 -7.16 11.80 -23.85
N ALA A 86 -6.55 12.89 -24.33
CA ALA A 86 -5.14 12.96 -24.74
C ALA A 86 -4.13 13.05 -23.57
N ASN A 87 -4.62 13.12 -22.33
CA ASN A 87 -3.79 13.28 -21.13
C ASN A 87 -3.23 11.91 -20.67
N PRO A 88 -2.01 11.87 -20.11
CA PRO A 88 -1.40 10.64 -19.64
C PRO A 88 -2.23 9.98 -18.55
N LEU A 89 -2.12 8.65 -18.51
CA LEU A 89 -2.93 7.73 -17.71
C LEU A 89 -2.97 8.06 -16.21
N PHE A 90 -2.01 8.81 -15.70
CA PHE A 90 -1.99 9.50 -14.41
C PHE A 90 -1.11 10.74 -14.61
N PRO A 91 -1.47 11.94 -14.15
CA PRO A 91 -0.51 13.04 -14.16
C PRO A 91 0.69 12.61 -13.30
N SER A 92 1.85 12.46 -13.94
CA SER A 92 3.09 12.13 -13.24
C SER A 92 3.54 13.39 -12.49
N VAL A 93 3.02 13.58 -11.29
CA VAL A 93 3.45 14.66 -10.41
C VAL A 93 4.68 14.15 -9.66
N PRO A 94 5.87 14.71 -9.89
CA PRO A 94 7.03 14.35 -9.10
C PRO A 94 6.74 14.59 -7.61
N PRO A 95 7.15 13.67 -6.72
CA PRO A 95 6.96 13.87 -5.30
C PRO A 95 7.76 15.09 -4.83
N THR A 96 7.32 15.68 -3.72
CA THR A 96 8.16 16.62 -2.98
C THR A 96 9.48 15.92 -2.64
N PRO A 97 10.64 16.50 -2.99
CA PRO A 97 11.93 15.88 -2.70
C PRO A 97 12.08 15.56 -1.21
N LEU A 98 12.58 14.37 -0.91
CA LEU A 98 12.87 13.95 0.46
C LEU A 98 13.96 14.84 1.07
N ASN A 99 13.62 15.49 2.19
CA ASN A 99 14.58 16.09 3.10
C ASN A 99 14.77 15.18 4.33
N ALA A 100 15.85 14.40 4.34
CA ALA A 100 16.11 13.41 5.40
C ALA A 100 16.30 14.04 6.78
N ASN A 101 16.82 15.28 6.86
CA ASN A 101 16.98 15.98 8.14
C ASN A 101 15.64 16.45 8.70
N MET A 102 14.73 16.89 7.83
CA MET A 102 13.35 17.20 8.23
C MET A 102 12.63 15.94 8.70
N ALA A 103 12.75 14.84 7.95
CA ALA A 103 12.17 13.55 8.34
C ALA A 103 12.69 13.04 9.69
N LEU A 104 14.00 13.17 9.93
CA LEU A 104 14.61 12.86 11.22
C LEU A 104 14.05 13.73 12.36
N ALA A 105 13.95 15.04 12.13
CA ALA A 105 13.43 15.98 13.12
C ALA A 105 11.98 15.66 13.49
N ASP A 106 11.12 15.45 12.49
CA ASP A 106 9.71 15.11 12.69
C ASP A 106 9.55 13.76 13.43
N LEU A 107 10.35 12.75 13.08
CA LEU A 107 10.36 11.47 13.77
C LEU A 107 10.79 11.64 15.23
N ASN A 108 11.85 12.39 15.50
CA ASN A 108 12.33 12.61 16.86
C ASN A 108 11.35 13.44 17.70
N ASP A 109 10.67 14.40 17.09
CA ASP A 109 9.59 15.16 17.73
C ASP A 109 8.39 14.26 18.07
N TYR A 110 8.06 13.32 17.19
CA TYR A 110 7.04 12.32 17.46
C TYR A 110 7.46 11.38 18.59
N ARG A 111 8.67 10.80 18.53
CA ARG A 111 9.23 9.92 19.57
C ARG A 111 9.28 10.59 20.95
N ARG A 112 9.64 11.87 21.00
CA ARG A 112 9.68 12.67 22.23
C ARG A 112 8.31 12.80 22.90
N GLN A 113 7.21 12.86 22.15
CA GLN A 113 5.86 12.89 22.71
C GLN A 113 5.51 11.60 23.48
N TYR A 114 6.22 10.51 23.20
CA TYR A 114 6.08 9.21 23.87
C TYR A 114 7.22 8.94 24.86
N GLY A 115 8.04 9.94 25.18
CA GLY A 115 9.16 9.80 26.13
C GLY A 115 10.31 8.92 25.62
N LEU A 116 10.41 8.71 24.31
CA LEU A 116 11.46 7.90 23.69
C LEU A 116 12.70 8.76 23.35
N SER A 117 13.87 8.13 23.41
CA SER A 117 15.12 8.74 22.97
C SER A 117 15.10 9.05 21.47
N PRO A 118 15.75 10.14 21.04
CA PRO A 118 15.89 10.45 19.63
C PRO A 118 16.78 9.41 18.95
N VAL A 119 16.51 9.16 17.68
CA VAL A 119 17.39 8.42 16.77
C VAL A 119 18.29 9.38 16.00
N ILE A 120 19.36 8.85 15.40
CA ILE A 120 20.29 9.59 14.54
C ILE A 120 20.23 9.08 13.10
N LEU A 121 20.42 9.96 12.13
CA LEU A 121 20.48 9.56 10.72
C LEU A 121 21.75 8.76 10.44
N ASN A 122 21.59 7.56 9.89
CA ASN A 122 22.65 6.63 9.52
C ASN A 122 22.66 6.42 8.00
N CYS A 123 23.83 6.63 7.38
CA CYS A 123 23.99 6.55 5.94
C CYS A 123 23.89 5.12 5.39
N GLN A 124 24.30 4.11 6.16
CA GLN A 124 24.23 2.69 5.78
C GLN A 124 22.77 2.22 5.77
N LEU A 125 21.98 2.63 6.76
CA LEU A 125 20.53 2.37 6.77
C LEU A 125 19.83 3.07 5.60
N SER A 126 20.19 4.32 5.31
CA SER A 126 19.62 5.06 4.18
C SER A 126 19.98 4.40 2.84
N ALA A 127 21.21 3.89 2.71
CA ALA A 127 21.62 3.11 1.54
C ALA A 127 20.83 1.80 1.41
N ALA A 128 20.56 1.09 2.51
CA ALA A 128 19.75 -0.12 2.51
C ALA A 128 18.29 0.16 2.10
N SER A 129 17.70 1.23 2.63
CA SER A 129 16.37 1.72 2.22
C SER A 129 16.35 2.11 0.73
N LYS A 130 17.43 2.73 0.23
CA LYS A 130 17.55 3.11 -1.19
C LYS A 130 17.62 1.90 -2.11
N VAL A 131 18.41 0.88 -1.74
CA VAL A 131 18.47 -0.39 -2.48
C VAL A 131 17.08 -1.03 -2.57
N HIS A 132 16.33 -1.04 -1.46
CA HIS A 132 14.99 -1.61 -1.44
C HIS A 132 13.99 -0.82 -2.30
N THR A 133 13.94 0.50 -2.14
CA THR A 133 13.06 1.36 -2.96
C THR A 133 13.39 1.30 -4.46
N ASP A 134 14.67 1.19 -4.84
CA ASP A 134 15.06 0.97 -6.23
C ASP A 134 14.56 -0.38 -6.76
N ASP A 135 14.60 -1.42 -5.92
CA ASP A 135 14.09 -2.74 -6.28
C ASP A 135 12.57 -2.74 -6.47
N LEU A 136 11.83 -2.14 -5.54
CA LEU A 136 10.37 -1.99 -5.61
C LEU A 136 9.95 -1.17 -6.83
N ALA A 137 10.67 -0.09 -7.12
CA ALA A 137 10.44 0.75 -8.29
C ALA A 137 10.69 -0.02 -9.59
N ARG A 138 11.81 -0.75 -9.69
CA ARG A 138 12.14 -1.57 -10.87
C ARG A 138 11.07 -2.61 -11.18
N HIS A 139 10.47 -3.20 -10.15
CA HIS A 139 9.47 -4.27 -10.29
C HIS A 139 8.03 -3.77 -10.23
N GLY A 140 7.81 -2.48 -9.98
CA GLY A 140 6.47 -1.92 -9.90
C GLY A 140 5.60 -2.51 -8.79
N ASN A 141 6.18 -2.98 -7.67
CA ASN A 141 5.47 -3.73 -6.62
C ASN A 141 5.66 -3.11 -5.21
N MET A 142 4.97 -3.64 -4.20
CA MET A 142 5.14 -3.25 -2.79
C MET A 142 5.36 -4.54 -1.99
N SER A 143 6.46 -4.60 -1.24
CA SER A 143 6.88 -5.78 -0.49
C SER A 143 7.93 -5.40 0.56
N HIS A 144 7.99 -6.13 1.67
CA HIS A 144 9.12 -6.10 2.60
C HIS A 144 10.30 -6.99 2.15
N ILE A 145 10.01 -7.97 1.29
CA ILE A 145 10.99 -8.90 0.73
C ILE A 145 11.45 -8.36 -0.62
N GLY A 146 12.77 -8.29 -0.83
CA GLY A 146 13.34 -7.90 -2.12
C GLY A 146 13.06 -8.94 -3.21
N SER A 147 13.14 -8.54 -4.47
CA SER A 147 12.97 -9.42 -5.63
C SER A 147 13.97 -10.57 -5.68
N ASP A 148 15.13 -10.40 -5.03
CA ASP A 148 16.17 -11.41 -4.83
C ASP A 148 15.93 -12.33 -3.61
N GLY A 149 14.79 -12.17 -2.93
CA GLY A 149 14.45 -12.88 -1.70
C GLY A 149 15.01 -12.27 -0.42
N SER A 150 15.75 -11.15 -0.50
CA SER A 150 16.38 -10.55 0.67
C SER A 150 15.38 -10.00 1.67
N LEU A 151 15.65 -10.24 2.95
CA LEU A 151 14.97 -9.60 4.07
C LEU A 151 15.68 -8.29 4.44
N LEU A 152 15.01 -7.43 5.22
CA LEU A 152 15.58 -6.17 5.72
C LEU A 152 17.00 -6.33 6.29
N GLY A 153 17.18 -7.32 7.16
CA GLY A 153 18.45 -7.55 7.83
C GLY A 153 19.60 -7.82 6.87
N GLU A 154 19.36 -8.61 5.82
CA GLU A 154 20.37 -8.87 4.79
C GLU A 154 20.70 -7.59 4.02
N ARG A 155 19.69 -6.77 3.70
CA ARG A 155 19.91 -5.49 3.00
C ARG A 155 20.76 -4.54 3.85
N ILE A 156 20.50 -4.47 5.15
CA ILE A 156 21.28 -3.66 6.11
C ILE A 156 22.72 -4.19 6.22
N GLN A 157 22.92 -5.49 6.41
CA GLN A 157 24.25 -6.11 6.51
C GLN A 157 25.07 -5.93 5.24
N ARG A 158 24.46 -6.00 4.05
CA ARG A 158 25.15 -5.73 2.78
C ARG A 158 25.67 -4.30 2.65
N GLN A 159 25.14 -3.35 3.43
CA GLN A 159 25.68 -1.98 3.54
C GLN A 159 26.76 -1.84 4.64
N GLY A 160 27.16 -2.96 5.26
CA GLY A 160 28.19 -3.01 6.30
C GLY A 160 27.72 -2.54 7.67
N TYR A 161 26.42 -2.60 7.96
CA TYR A 161 25.87 -2.25 9.28
C TYR A 161 25.48 -3.52 10.03
N ASP A 162 26.23 -3.84 11.09
CA ASP A 162 25.90 -4.91 12.01
C ASP A 162 24.93 -4.40 13.07
N PHE A 163 23.82 -5.11 13.28
CA PHE A 163 22.73 -4.66 14.15
C PHE A 163 22.31 -5.72 15.15
N SER A 164 21.79 -5.29 16.30
CA SER A 164 21.13 -6.16 17.28
C SER A 164 19.63 -6.28 17.00
N ILE A 165 19.02 -5.20 16.52
CA ILE A 165 17.62 -5.16 16.09
C ILE A 165 17.45 -4.21 14.90
N ALA A 166 16.48 -4.53 14.04
CA ALA A 166 16.07 -3.69 12.93
C ALA A 166 14.56 -3.80 12.69
N ALA A 167 13.96 -2.72 12.20
CA ALA A 167 12.56 -2.64 11.80
C ALA A 167 12.40 -1.75 10.56
N GLU A 168 11.36 -1.99 9.77
CA GLU A 168 11.16 -1.31 8.50
C GLU A 168 9.70 -0.88 8.33
N ASN A 169 9.51 0.32 7.79
CA ASN A 169 8.27 0.75 7.18
C ASN A 169 8.47 0.91 5.68
N VAL A 170 7.51 0.41 4.89
CA VAL A 170 7.46 0.56 3.43
C VAL A 170 6.14 1.20 3.04
N ALA A 171 6.15 2.06 2.04
CA ALA A 171 4.92 2.63 1.47
C ALA A 171 5.09 2.95 -0.01
N VAL A 172 3.96 3.08 -0.71
CA VAL A 172 3.92 3.40 -2.14
C VAL A 172 2.78 4.36 -2.46
N GLY A 173 3.00 5.28 -3.40
CA GLY A 173 2.00 6.22 -3.92
C GLY A 173 1.86 7.55 -3.17
N GLN A 174 2.39 7.68 -1.94
CA GLN A 174 2.41 8.97 -1.24
C GLN A 174 3.45 9.89 -1.88
N ASN A 175 3.08 11.13 -2.21
CA ASN A 175 3.92 12.06 -2.97
C ASN A 175 4.74 13.04 -2.09
N SER A 176 4.71 12.88 -0.77
CA SER A 176 5.45 13.72 0.15
C SER A 176 5.72 13.04 1.50
N TRP A 177 6.69 13.58 2.24
CA TRP A 177 7.05 13.09 3.57
C TRP A 177 5.90 13.21 4.58
N ASP A 178 5.20 14.36 4.61
CA ASP A 178 4.09 14.60 5.54
C ASP A 178 2.96 13.59 5.36
N ILE A 179 2.65 13.21 4.11
CA ILE A 179 1.61 12.24 3.82
C ILE A 179 2.04 10.83 4.23
N VAL A 180 3.25 10.40 3.87
CA VAL A 180 3.72 9.04 4.22
C VAL A 180 3.95 8.87 5.72
N PHE A 181 4.48 9.90 6.38
CA PHE A 181 4.72 9.88 7.82
C PHE A 181 3.40 9.79 8.59
N LYS A 182 2.41 10.60 8.21
CA LYS A 182 1.07 10.52 8.79
C LYS A 182 0.42 9.14 8.57
N ALA A 183 0.56 8.58 7.38
CA ALA A 183 0.06 7.23 7.08
C ALA A 183 0.69 6.16 7.99
N TRP A 184 2.01 6.24 8.24
CA TRP A 184 2.68 5.34 9.17
C TRP A 184 2.28 5.57 10.63
N GLN A 185 2.07 6.81 11.07
CA GLN A 185 1.59 7.12 12.42
C GLN A 185 0.19 6.53 12.69
N ASP A 186 -0.70 6.63 11.70
CA ASP A 186 -2.07 6.14 11.85
C ASP A 186 -2.12 4.61 11.93
N SER A 187 -1.17 3.92 11.29
CA SER A 187 -1.13 2.45 11.19
C SER A 187 -0.49 1.79 12.38
N PRO A 188 -1.24 0.97 13.17
CA PRO A 188 -0.70 0.35 14.38
C PRO A 188 0.63 -0.38 14.16
N SER A 189 0.73 -1.21 13.11
CA SER A 189 1.96 -1.97 12.82
C SER A 189 3.13 -1.09 12.37
N HIS A 190 2.86 -0.03 11.60
CA HIS A 190 3.93 0.89 11.17
C HIS A 190 4.32 1.84 12.31
N ASN A 191 3.37 2.20 13.16
CA ASN A 191 3.60 3.07 14.30
C ASN A 191 4.41 2.37 15.40
N GLU A 192 4.23 1.06 15.57
CA GLU A 192 5.10 0.22 16.39
C GLU A 192 6.57 0.35 15.95
N THR A 193 6.85 0.39 14.65
CA THR A 193 8.20 0.69 14.12
C THR A 193 8.67 2.08 14.56
N LEU A 194 7.87 3.14 14.32
CA LEU A 194 8.23 4.53 14.67
C LEU A 194 8.55 4.72 16.16
N LEU A 195 7.84 3.97 17.02
CA LEU A 195 7.92 4.04 18.47
C LEU A 195 8.76 2.92 19.11
N ARG A 196 9.57 2.19 18.33
CA ARG A 196 10.52 1.23 18.90
C ARG A 196 11.48 1.92 19.86
N SER A 197 11.56 1.44 21.09
CA SER A 197 12.42 2.00 22.14
C SER A 197 13.86 1.52 22.05
N ASP A 198 14.11 0.40 21.36
CA ASP A 198 15.38 -0.31 21.28
C ASP A 198 16.18 -0.02 20.00
N VAL A 199 15.87 1.09 19.32
CA VAL A 199 16.57 1.57 18.13
C VAL A 199 17.22 2.93 18.40
N THR A 200 18.39 3.15 17.82
CA THR A 200 19.16 4.40 17.94
C THR A 200 19.38 5.07 16.60
N ASP A 201 19.24 4.34 15.50
CA ASP A 201 19.62 4.76 14.17
C ASP A 201 18.43 4.72 13.22
N PHE A 202 18.43 5.64 12.26
CA PHE A 202 17.38 5.84 11.28
C PHE A 202 17.96 5.99 9.87
N GLY A 203 17.30 5.40 8.88
CA GLY A 203 17.57 5.62 7.48
C GLY A 203 16.28 5.68 6.68
N ILE A 204 16.27 6.45 5.60
CA ILE A 204 15.09 6.61 4.76
C ILE A 204 15.48 6.84 3.30
N ALA A 205 14.64 6.36 2.39
CA ALA A 205 14.78 6.62 0.97
C ALA A 205 13.41 6.86 0.30
N LEU A 206 13.48 7.64 -0.77
CA LEU A 206 12.40 7.92 -1.69
C LEU A 206 12.89 7.65 -3.11
N VAL A 207 12.12 6.89 -3.89
CA VAL A 207 12.35 6.70 -5.33
C VAL A 207 11.08 7.06 -6.09
N TYR A 208 11.26 7.82 -7.17
CA TYR A 208 10.20 8.17 -8.11
C TYR A 208 10.46 7.51 -9.46
N GLU A 209 9.56 6.62 -9.88
CA GLU A 209 9.56 5.96 -11.18
C GLU A 209 8.19 6.15 -11.84
N PRO A 210 8.00 7.23 -12.63
CA PRO A 210 6.69 7.66 -13.15
C PRO A 210 6.01 6.64 -14.07
N LYS A 211 6.75 5.65 -14.58
CA LYS A 211 6.21 4.61 -15.47
C LYS A 211 5.58 3.43 -14.73
N THR A 212 5.73 3.38 -13.41
CA THR A 212 5.15 2.31 -12.59
C THR A 212 3.76 2.69 -12.07
N LYS A 213 2.96 1.68 -11.71
CA LYS A 213 1.60 1.88 -11.19
C LYS A 213 1.53 2.69 -9.89
N TYR A 214 2.60 2.68 -9.08
CA TYR A 214 2.64 3.42 -7.82
C TYR A 214 3.37 4.76 -7.92
N GLN A 215 4.27 4.90 -8.90
CA GLN A 215 5.13 6.05 -9.16
C GLN A 215 6.13 6.36 -8.03
N THR A 216 5.72 6.35 -6.77
CA THR A 216 6.55 6.74 -5.64
C THR A 216 6.71 5.58 -4.66
N TYR A 217 7.94 5.38 -4.18
CA TYR A 217 8.35 4.26 -3.33
C TYR A 217 9.13 4.77 -2.12
N TRP A 218 8.68 4.38 -0.94
CA TRP A 218 9.28 4.76 0.34
C TRP A 218 9.74 3.52 1.09
N ALA A 219 10.94 3.59 1.66
CA ALA A 219 11.40 2.66 2.68
C ALA A 219 12.11 3.45 3.78
N MET A 220 11.83 3.08 5.02
CA MET A 220 12.46 3.62 6.21
C MET A 220 12.92 2.46 7.08
N ALA A 221 14.18 2.48 7.49
CA ALA A 221 14.77 1.50 8.39
C ALA A 221 15.12 2.17 9.73
N LEU A 222 14.81 1.47 10.82
CA LEU A 222 15.29 1.78 12.17
C LEU A 222 16.12 0.62 12.67
N ALA A 223 17.23 0.89 13.34
CA ALA A 223 18.07 -0.16 13.90
C ALA A 223 18.82 0.31 15.16
N ALA A 224 19.39 -0.65 15.89
CA ALA A 224 20.45 -0.39 16.86
C ALA A 224 21.70 -1.18 16.46
N PRO A 225 22.91 -0.59 16.60
CA PRO A 225 24.14 -1.24 16.21
C PRO A 225 24.43 -2.43 17.13
N LEU A 226 25.03 -3.48 16.58
CA LEU A 226 25.45 -4.64 17.35
C LEU A 226 26.57 -4.23 18.31
N GLY A 227 26.39 -4.49 19.61
CA GLY A 227 27.44 -4.29 20.62
C GLY A 227 27.51 -2.89 21.24
N GLN A 228 26.49 -2.04 21.07
CA GLN A 228 26.29 -0.90 21.96
C GLN A 228 25.31 -1.28 23.10
N PRO A 229 25.59 -0.85 24.35
CA PRO A 229 24.78 -1.14 25.52
C PRO A 229 23.41 -0.45 25.50
#